data_AF-A0A2P8MJL2-F1
#
_entry.id   AF-A0A2P8MJL2-F1
#
_cell.length_a   1.000
_cell.length_b   1.000
_cell.length_c   1.000
_cell.angle_alpha   90.00
_cell.angle_beta   90.00
_cell.angle_gamma   90.00
#
_symmetry.space_group_name_H-M   'P 1'
#
loop_
_entity.id
_entity.type
_entity.pdbx_description
1 polymer ?
#
loop_
_entity_poly.entity_id
_entity_poly.type
_entity_poly.pdbx_seq_one_letter_code
_entity_poly.pdbx_strand_id
1 'polypeptide(L)'
;MKKLNKTEETAINVYSALANLFCDEEEQEPVQKIDIASIEGNELFTAILLAHKMLFEKLTITNEDAISFTHILNRLAVQYVIGDRDCYDKEINK
;
A
#
# COMPACT_ATOMS: atom_id res chain seq x y z
N MET A 1 4.83 5.25 26.14
CA MET A 1 4.71 5.14 24.66
C MET A 1 5.85 4.28 24.16
N LYS A 2 5.58 3.25 23.35
CA LYS A 2 6.63 2.43 22.72
C LYS A 2 7.32 3.27 21.65
N LYS A 3 8.65 3.31 21.63
CA LYS A 3 9.41 3.99 20.58
C LYS A 3 9.18 3.23 19.27
N LEU A 4 8.76 3.93 18.23
CA LEU A 4 8.62 3.33 16.91
C LEU A 4 10.01 3.01 16.35
N ASN A 5 10.11 1.91 15.61
CA ASN A 5 11.30 1.61 14.83
C ASN A 5 11.24 2.33 13.48
N LYS A 6 12.38 2.38 12.78
CA LYS A 6 12.53 3.08 11.50
C LYS A 6 11.54 2.59 10.43
N THR A 7 11.23 1.29 10.40
CA THR A 7 10.24 0.70 9.48
C THR A 7 8.84 1.21 9.79
N GLU A 8 8.45 1.29 11.07
CA GLU A 8 7.16 1.81 11.50
C GLU A 8 7.02 3.31 11.21
N GLU A 9 8.07 4.10 11.46
CA GLU A 9 8.11 5.53 11.11
C GLU A 9 7.97 5.75 9.60
N THR A 10 8.70 4.96 8.80
CA THR A 10 8.61 4.99 7.34
C THR A 10 7.21 4.59 6.88
N ALA A 11 6.60 3.57 7.48
CA ALA A 11 5.27 3.10 7.13
C ALA A 11 4.21 4.18 7.35
N ILE A 12 4.29 4.90 8.47
CA ILE A 12 3.38 6.03 8.76
C ILE A 12 3.55 7.12 7.72
N ASN A 13 4.79 7.50 7.38
CA ASN A 13 5.05 8.53 6.38
C ASN A 13 4.54 8.14 4.99
N VAL A 14 4.75 6.89 4.55
CA VAL A 14 4.19 6.37 3.29
C VAL A 14 2.66 6.35 3.35
N TYR A 15 2.07 5.90 4.46
CA TYR A 15 0.63 5.88 4.64
C TYR A 15 0.01 7.28 4.55
N SER A 16 0.58 8.28 5.23
CA SER A 16 0.10 9.66 5.14
C SER A 16 0.17 10.19 3.71
N ALA A 17 1.29 9.92 3.02
CA ALA A 17 1.44 10.29 1.62
C ALA A 17 0.35 9.66 0.73
N LEU A 18 0.06 8.37 0.92
CA LEU A 18 -1.00 7.67 0.18
C LEU A 18 -2.39 8.19 0.56
N ALA A 19 -2.66 8.40 1.85
CA ALA A 19 -3.97 8.86 2.33
C ALA A 19 -4.31 10.25 1.80
N ASN A 20 -3.33 11.15 1.70
CA ASN A 20 -3.53 12.49 1.14
C ASN A 20 -3.99 12.49 -0.32
N LEU A 21 -3.72 11.41 -1.08
CA LEU A 21 -4.21 11.28 -2.46
C LEU A 21 -5.75 11.15 -2.55
N PHE A 22 -6.42 10.88 -1.43
CA PHE A 22 -7.86 10.66 -1.36
C PHE A 22 -8.62 11.77 -0.62
N CYS A 23 -7.93 12.85 -0.23
CA CYS A 23 -8.50 13.97 0.51
C CYS A 23 -8.25 15.29 -0.24
N ASP A 24 -9.11 16.27 0.00
CA ASP A 24 -8.93 17.62 -0.56
C ASP A 24 -7.66 18.27 -0.01
N GLU A 25 -7.07 19.21 -0.77
CA GLU A 25 -5.79 19.85 -0.40
C GLU A 25 -5.81 20.49 0.99
N GLU A 26 -6.97 21.03 1.40
CA GLU A 26 -7.18 21.64 2.72
C GLU A 26 -7.18 20.62 3.88
N GLU A 27 -7.42 19.35 3.59
CA GLU A 27 -7.48 18.25 4.54
C GLU A 27 -6.19 17.40 4.57
N GLN A 28 -5.21 17.72 3.72
CA GLN A 28 -3.96 16.96 3.63
C GLN A 28 -3.08 17.17 4.87
N GLU A 29 -2.57 16.06 5.40
CA GLU A 29 -1.61 16.08 6.50
C GLU A 29 -0.18 16.30 5.98
N PRO A 30 0.70 17.01 6.72
CA PRO A 30 2.08 17.20 6.30
C PRO A 30 2.83 15.87 6.19
N VAL A 31 3.41 15.59 5.01
CA VAL A 31 4.17 14.37 4.74
C VAL A 31 5.66 14.66 4.89
N GLN A 32 6.36 13.86 5.70
CA GLN A 32 7.81 13.95 5.82
C GLN A 32 8.50 13.33 4.60
N LYS A 33 9.61 13.95 4.17
CA LYS A 33 10.46 13.38 3.12
C LYS A 33 11.06 12.05 3.60
N ILE A 34 10.88 11.00 2.80
CA ILE A 34 11.56 9.72 2.99
C ILE A 34 12.91 9.78 2.26
N ASP A 35 14.01 9.61 2.98
CA ASP A 35 15.33 9.51 2.38
C ASP A 35 15.63 8.07 1.96
N ILE A 36 15.38 7.77 0.68
CA ILE A 36 15.54 6.42 0.12
C ILE A 36 17.01 5.96 0.14
N ALA A 37 17.97 6.90 0.11
CA ALA A 37 19.39 6.55 0.09
C ALA A 37 19.90 5.97 1.43
N SER A 38 19.18 6.23 2.53
CA SER A 38 19.58 5.81 3.88
C SER A 38 18.75 4.64 4.43
N ILE A 39 17.85 4.05 3.64
CA ILE A 39 16.99 2.93 4.05
C ILE A 39 17.36 1.64 3.32
N GLU A 40 17.40 0.54 4.07
CA GLU A 40 17.60 -0.78 3.48
C GLU A 40 16.38 -1.18 2.65
N GLY A 41 16.59 -1.83 1.51
CA GLY A 41 15.48 -2.19 0.61
C GLY A 41 14.38 -3.00 1.29
N ASN A 42 14.76 -3.98 2.11
CA ASN A 42 13.80 -4.81 2.86
C ASN A 42 13.00 -3.99 3.89
N GLU A 43 13.64 -3.02 4.57
CA GLU A 43 12.94 -2.11 5.50
C GLU A 43 11.94 -1.24 4.76
N LEU A 44 12.34 -0.68 3.62
CA LEU A 44 11.48 0.17 2.80
C LEU A 44 10.25 -0.60 2.28
N PHE A 45 10.44 -1.78 1.69
CA PHE A 45 9.31 -2.55 1.16
C PHE A 45 8.43 -3.14 2.27
N THR A 46 8.98 -3.45 3.45
CA THR A 46 8.17 -3.81 4.62
C THR A 46 7.34 -2.63 5.10
N ALA A 47 7.91 -1.41 5.12
CA ALA A 47 7.19 -0.19 5.47
C ALA A 47 6.06 0.11 4.46
N ILE A 48 6.32 -0.08 3.17
CA ILE A 48 5.31 0.07 2.11
C ILE A 48 4.17 -0.95 2.27
N LEU A 49 4.49 -2.21 2.61
CA LEU A 49 3.47 -3.23 2.89
C LEU A 49 2.57 -2.82 4.07
N LEU A 50 3.18 -2.36 5.17
CA LEU A 50 2.47 -1.85 6.34
C LEU A 50 1.61 -0.64 6.01
N ALA A 51 2.12 0.29 5.20
CA ALA A 51 1.38 1.48 4.80
C ALA A 51 0.12 1.15 3.96
N HIS A 52 0.26 0.24 2.99
CA HIS A 52 -0.87 -0.23 2.18
C HIS A 52 -1.90 -0.96 3.03
N LYS A 53 -1.45 -1.76 4.00
CA LYS A 53 -2.33 -2.42 4.97
C LYS A 53 -3.12 -1.38 5.76
N MET A 54 -2.46 -0.37 6.34
CA MET A 54 -3.12 0.70 7.10
C MET A 54 -4.17 1.43 6.25
N LEU A 55 -3.85 1.72 4.99
CA LEU A 55 -4.79 2.33 4.06
C LEU A 55 -5.98 1.41 3.77
N PHE A 56 -5.73 0.12 3.51
CA PHE A 56 -6.78 -0.86 3.30
C PHE A 56 -7.74 -0.93 4.48
N GLU A 57 -7.21 -1.04 5.71
CA GLU A 57 -8.01 -1.10 6.93
C GLU A 57 -8.85 0.17 7.15
N LYS A 58 -8.30 1.35 6.81
CA LYS A 58 -9.07 2.61 6.83
C LYS A 58 -10.26 2.59 5.87
N LEU A 59 -10.12 1.94 4.71
CA LEU A 59 -11.15 1.92 3.67
C LEU A 59 -12.19 0.80 3.86
N THR A 60 -11.80 -0.35 4.41
CA THR A 60 -12.65 -1.55 4.49
C THR A 60 -13.21 -1.82 5.87
N ILE A 61 -12.76 -1.10 6.91
CA ILE A 61 -13.15 -1.33 8.32
C ILE A 61 -12.87 -2.78 8.75
N THR A 62 -11.86 -3.41 8.14
CA THR A 62 -11.35 -4.73 8.55
C THR A 62 -10.04 -4.56 9.31
N ASN A 63 -9.68 -5.53 10.15
CA ASN A 63 -8.39 -5.58 10.83
C ASN A 63 -7.71 -6.89 10.45
N GLU A 64 -6.88 -6.83 9.43
CA GLU A 64 -6.17 -7.99 8.90
C GLU A 64 -4.77 -8.00 9.51
N ASP A 65 -4.15 -9.16 9.70
CA ASP A 65 -2.71 -9.20 9.96
C ASP A 65 -1.92 -9.02 8.64
N ALA A 66 -0.61 -8.82 8.73
CA ALA A 66 0.22 -8.58 7.54
C ALA A 66 0.24 -9.77 6.55
N ILE A 67 0.17 -11.01 7.05
CA ILE A 67 0.15 -12.22 6.21
C ILE A 67 -1.18 -12.30 5.47
N SER A 68 -2.29 -12.14 6.20
CA SER A 68 -3.63 -12.12 5.62
C SER A 68 -3.78 -11.02 4.55
N PHE A 69 -3.21 -9.83 4.80
CA PHE A 69 -3.15 -8.76 3.81
C PHE A 69 -2.38 -9.15 2.54
N THR A 70 -1.25 -9.87 2.64
CA THR A 70 -0.53 -10.33 1.43
C THR A 70 -1.36 -11.30 0.57
N HIS A 71 -2.21 -12.13 1.19
CA HIS A 71 -3.12 -12.98 0.42
C HIS A 71 -4.17 -12.17 -0.35
N ILE A 72 -4.65 -11.07 0.23
CA ILE A 72 -5.55 -10.14 -0.46
C ILE A 72 -4.85 -9.52 -1.67
N LEU A 73 -3.63 -9.00 -1.50
CA LEU A 73 -2.85 -8.43 -2.59
C LEU A 73 -2.59 -9.47 -3.70
N ASN A 74 -2.23 -10.70 -3.34
CA ASN A 74 -2.03 -11.77 -4.32
C ASN A 74 -3.32 -12.09 -5.09
N ARG A 75 -4.47 -12.14 -4.41
CA ARG A 75 -5.77 -12.35 -5.07
C ARG A 75 -6.07 -11.21 -6.05
N LEU A 76 -5.85 -9.96 -5.66
CA LEU A 76 -6.03 -8.80 -6.54
C LEU A 76 -5.10 -8.86 -7.76
N ALA A 77 -3.84 -9.23 -7.57
CA ALA A 77 -2.88 -9.40 -8.66
C ALA A 77 -3.32 -10.50 -9.65
N VAL A 78 -3.77 -11.65 -9.15
CA VAL A 78 -4.32 -12.72 -10.00
C VAL A 78 -5.57 -12.26 -10.75
N GLN A 79 -6.50 -11.58 -10.07
CA GLN A 79 -7.71 -11.03 -10.70
C GLN A 79 -7.36 -10.03 -11.80
N TYR A 80 -6.36 -9.18 -11.60
CA TYR A 80 -5.87 -8.26 -12.62
C TYR A 80 -5.30 -9.01 -13.83
N VAL A 81 -4.42 -9.99 -13.62
CA VAL A 81 -3.81 -10.78 -14.70
C VAL A 81 -4.85 -11.56 -15.51
N ILE A 82 -5.87 -12.13 -14.85
CA ILE A 82 -6.93 -12.88 -15.54
C ILE A 82 -7.89 -11.91 -16.26
N GLY A 83 -8.31 -10.83 -15.59
CA GLY A 83 -9.21 -9.84 -16.18
C GLY A 83 -8.60 -9.10 -17.38
N ASP A 84 -7.28 -8.92 -17.41
CA ASP A 84 -6.55 -8.38 -18.56
C ASP A 84 -6.52 -9.39 -19.73
N ARG A 85 -6.39 -10.70 -19.45
CA ARG A 85 -6.48 -11.75 -20.47
C ARG A 85 -7.88 -11.85 -21.11
N ASP A 86 -8.94 -11.66 -20.35
CA ASP A 86 -10.31 -11.62 -20.89
C ASP A 86 -10.53 -10.44 -21.87
N CYS A 87 -9.68 -9.41 -21.82
CA CYS A 87 -9.67 -8.30 -22.78
C CYS A 87 -8.87 -8.66 -24.05
N TYR A 88 -7.69 -9.30 -23.91
CA TYR A 88 -6.88 -9.76 -25.05
C TYR A 88 -7.53 -10.89 -25.87
N ASP A 89 -8.21 -11.85 -25.21
CA ASP A 89 -8.86 -12.97 -25.90
C ASP A 89 -10.07 -12.53 -26.75
N LYS A 90 -10.64 -11.34 -26.47
CA LYS A 90 -11.72 -10.73 -27.28
C LYS A 90 -11.21 -9.99 -28.52
N GLU A 91 -9.94 -9.63 -28.58
CA GLU A 91 -9.33 -8.93 -29.72
C GLU A 91 -8.74 -9.90 -30.75
N ILE A 92 -8.32 -11.10 -30.34
CA ILE A 92 -7.75 -12.12 -31.24
C ILE A 92 -8.84 -12.92 -31.98
N ASN A 93 -10.08 -12.91 -31.49
CA ASN A 93 -11.21 -13.66 -32.07
C ASN A 93 -12.23 -12.79 -32.84
N LYS A 94 -11.82 -11.62 -33.33
CA LYS A 94 -12.59 -10.80 -34.28
C LYS A 94 -11.95 -10.82 -35.67
#